data_AF-A0A0Q6S5T4-F1
#
_entry.id   AF-A0A0Q6S5T4-F1
#
_cell.length_a   1.000
_cell.length_b   1.000
_cell.length_c   1.000
_cell.angle_alpha   90.00
_cell.angle_beta   90.00
_cell.angle_gamma   90.00
#
_symmetry.space_group_name_H-M   'P 1'
#
loop_
_entity.id
_entity.type
_entity.pdbx_description
1 polymer ?
#
loop_
_entity_poly.entity_id
_entity_poly.type
_entity_poly.pdbx_seq_one_letter_code
_entity_poly.pdbx_strand_id
1 'polypeptide(L)' 'MGVEQAPTKQGKEAAKGLRRSAAGEEKKIESRKGSDFAKGAARVEERSRSSDGKSPDEKQKPKR' A
#
# COMPACT_ATOMS: atom_id res chain seq x y z
N MET A 1 -5.17 -24.18 -2.12
CA MET A 1 -5.08 -25.31 -1.18
C MET A 1 -4.50 -24.79 0.12
N GLY A 2 -5.19 -24.99 1.25
CA GLY A 2 -4.65 -24.68 2.57
C GLY A 2 -3.74 -25.80 3.08
N VAL A 3 -3.21 -25.65 4.29
CA VAL A 3 -2.28 -26.62 4.90
C VAL A 3 -2.87 -28.02 4.94
N GLU A 4 -4.16 -28.16 5.29
CA GLU A 4 -4.81 -29.48 5.37
C GLU A 4 -5.07 -30.12 4.01
N GLN A 5 -5.23 -29.30 2.98
CA GLN A 5 -5.55 -29.75 1.62
C GLN A 5 -4.29 -30.08 0.80
N ALA A 6 -3.09 -29.80 1.32
CA ALA A 6 -1.85 -30.10 0.61
C ALA A 6 -1.56 -31.62 0.65
N PRO A 7 -1.40 -32.27 -0.52
CA PRO A 7 -1.32 -33.72 -0.61
C PRO A 7 0.04 -34.30 -0.16
N THR A 8 1.09 -33.48 -0.14
CA THR A 8 2.46 -33.89 0.23
C THR A 8 2.93 -33.19 1.50
N LYS A 9 3.85 -33.83 2.25
CA LYS A 9 4.48 -33.22 3.44
C LYS A 9 5.14 -31.87 3.12
N GLN A 10 5.84 -31.81 1.98
CA GLN A 10 6.46 -30.58 1.48
C GLN A 10 5.42 -29.49 1.21
N GLY A 11 4.29 -29.84 0.59
CA GLY A 11 3.18 -28.91 0.35
C GLY A 11 2.57 -28.38 1.65
N LYS A 12 2.43 -29.23 2.67
CA LYS A 12 1.94 -28.81 4.00
C LYS A 12 2.89 -27.81 4.66
N GLU A 13 4.20 -28.05 4.62
CA GLU A 13 5.19 -27.14 5.19
C GLU A 13 5.29 -25.82 4.42
N ALA A 14 5.23 -25.85 3.08
CA ALA A 14 5.16 -24.64 2.26
C ALA A 14 3.92 -23.80 2.59
N ALA A 15 2.74 -24.43 2.72
CA ALA A 15 1.50 -23.74 3.08
C ALA A 15 1.55 -23.14 4.51
N LYS A 16 2.17 -23.84 5.48
CA LYS A 16 2.39 -23.31 6.83
C LYS A 16 3.33 -22.10 6.80
N GLY A 17 4.41 -22.17 6.02
CA GLY A 17 5.34 -21.06 5.81
C GLY A 17 4.63 -19.83 5.25
N LEU A 18 3.86 -20.01 4.17
CA LEU A 18 3.07 -18.94 3.56
C LEU A 18 2.10 -18.30 4.56
N ARG A 19 1.38 -19.11 5.34
CA ARG A 19 0.42 -18.61 6.34
C ARG A 19 1.10 -17.74 7.40
N ARG A 20 2.27 -18.15 7.89
CA ARG A 20 3.05 -17.37 8.87
C ARG A 20 3.54 -16.05 8.29
N SER A 21 4.06 -16.07 7.06
CA SER A 21 4.53 -14.87 6.38
C SER A 21 3.39 -13.89 6.12
N ALA A 22 2.24 -14.38 5.65
CA ALA A 22 1.05 -13.57 5.41
C ALA A 22 0.56 -12.89 6.71
N ALA A 23 0.44 -13.64 7.81
CA ALA A 23 0.03 -13.07 9.10
C ALA A 23 1.00 -11.98 9.60
N GLY A 24 2.30 -12.13 9.35
CA GLY A 24 3.30 -11.11 9.67
C GLY A 24 3.15 -9.83 8.84
N GLU A 25 2.95 -9.98 7.53
CA GLU A 25 2.70 -8.86 6.61
C GLU A 25 1.39 -8.15 6.94
N GLU A 26 0.31 -8.89 7.19
CA GLU A 26 -0.99 -8.33 7.60
C GLU A 26 -0.86 -7.47 8.86
N LYS A 27 -0.18 -7.96 9.90
CA LYS A 27 0.06 -7.20 11.14
C LYS A 27 0.84 -5.91 10.88
N LYS A 28 1.83 -5.95 9.99
CA LYS A 28 2.65 -4.78 9.61
C LYS A 28 1.87 -3.77 8.76
N ILE A 29 0.98 -4.24 7.90
CA ILE A 29 0.12 -3.37 7.08
C ILE A 29 -0.93 -2.71 7.95
N GLU A 30 -1.62 -3.48 8.80
CA GLU A 30 -2.69 -2.94 9.66
C GLU A 30 -2.14 -1.91 10.66
N SER A 31 -0.92 -2.11 11.19
CA SER A 31 -0.28 -1.11 12.08
C SER A 31 0.11 0.20 11.38
N ARG A 32 0.22 0.20 10.05
CA ARG A 32 0.50 1.39 9.22
C ARG A 32 -0.76 1.94 8.56
N LYS A 33 -1.88 1.23 8.64
CA LYS A 33 -3.11 1.63 8.00
C LYS A 33 -3.64 2.90 8.66
N GLY A 34 -4.07 3.85 7.84
CA GLY A 34 -4.45 5.18 8.31
C GLY A 34 -3.28 6.12 8.60
N SER A 35 -2.01 5.68 8.45
CA SER A 35 -0.89 6.61 8.42
C SER A 35 -0.84 7.36 7.09
N ASP A 36 -0.26 8.55 7.11
CA ASP A 36 0.02 9.28 5.88
C ASP A 36 0.85 8.44 4.89
N PHE A 37 0.49 8.53 3.61
CA PHE A 37 1.30 7.92 2.58
C PHE A 37 2.65 8.63 2.48
N ALA A 38 3.73 7.87 2.48
CA ALA A 38 5.10 8.40 2.40
C ALA A 38 5.34 9.40 1.25
N LYS A 39 4.56 9.31 0.16
CA LYS A 39 4.62 10.23 -0.99
C LYS A 39 3.29 10.93 -1.30
N GLY A 40 2.30 10.86 -0.41
CA GLY A 40 0.95 11.36 -0.68
C GLY A 40 0.93 12.82 -1.11
N ALA A 41 1.36 13.71 -0.21
CA ALA A 41 1.42 15.15 -0.47
C ALA A 41 2.34 15.50 -1.65
N ALA A 42 3.54 14.91 -1.70
CA ALA A 42 4.48 15.14 -2.80
C ALA A 42 3.89 14.76 -4.17
N ARG A 43 3.10 13.68 -4.24
CA ARG A 43 2.46 13.24 -5.48
C ARG A 43 1.30 14.14 -5.89
N VAL A 44 0.58 14.71 -4.93
CA VAL A 44 -0.46 15.73 -5.20
C VAL A 44 0.19 16.99 -5.78
N GLU A 45 1.30 17.43 -5.22
CA GLU A 45 2.07 18.58 -5.72
C GLU A 45 2.61 18.32 -7.14
N GLU A 46 3.27 17.18 -7.35
CA GLU A 46 3.80 16.76 -8.66
C GLU A 46 2.71 16.73 -9.74
N ARG A 47 1.58 16.09 -9.45
CA ARG A 47 0.44 15.99 -10.38
C ARG A 47 -0.24 17.33 -10.64
N SER A 48 -0.24 18.23 -9.66
CA SER A 48 -0.81 19.55 -9.86
C SER A 48 0.07 20.35 -10.82
N ARG A 49 1.39 20.32 -10.62
CA ARG A 49 2.33 21.06 -11.47
C ARG A 49 2.46 20.48 -12.89
N SER A 50 2.17 19.20 -13.09
CA SER A 50 2.39 18.57 -14.41
C SER A 50 1.54 19.15 -15.55
N SER A 51 0.41 19.80 -15.24
CA SER A 51 -0.50 20.32 -16.26
C SER A 51 -0.13 21.74 -16.74
N ASP A 52 0.26 22.61 -15.83
CA ASP A 52 0.37 24.07 -16.05
C ASP A 52 1.44 24.72 -15.16
N GLY A 53 2.28 23.91 -14.52
CA GLY A 53 3.34 24.34 -13.61
C GLY A 53 2.87 24.76 -12.21
N LYS A 54 1.56 24.78 -11.94
CA LYS A 54 1.01 25.35 -10.70
C LYS A 54 0.74 24.33 -9.61
N SER A 55 0.93 24.74 -8.36
CA SER A 55 0.55 23.94 -7.18
C SER A 55 -0.98 23.86 -7.01
N PRO A 56 -1.51 22.94 -6.18
CA PRO A 56 -2.95 22.89 -5.88
C PRO A 56 -3.47 24.23 -5.35
N ASP A 57 -2.72 24.85 -4.43
CA ASP A 57 -3.12 26.11 -3.79
C ASP A 57 -3.19 27.27 -4.79
N GLU A 58 -2.25 27.32 -5.74
CA GLU A 58 -2.25 28.34 -6.80
C GLU A 58 -3.46 28.22 -7.74
N LYS A 59 -3.97 27.01 -7.92
CA LYS A 59 -5.15 26.75 -8.76
C LYS A 59 -6.46 27.10 -8.07
N GLN A 60 -6.51 27.03 -6.75
CA GLN A 60 -7.72 27.32 -5.98
C GLN A 60 -7.91 28.81 -5.70
N LYS A 61 -6.90 29.65 -5.95
CA LYS A 61 -7.05 31.10 -5.79
C LYS A 61 -8.03 31.64 -6.83
N PRO A 62 -9.07 32.40 -6.41
CA PRO A 62 -9.99 33.03 -7.35
C PRO A 62 -9.21 34.02 -8.23
N LYS A 63 -9.49 34.02 -9.53
CA LYS A 63 -9.03 35.09 -10.42
C LYS A 63 -9.68 36.38 -9.93
N ARG A 64 -8.85 37.30 -9.42
CA ARG A 64 -9.22 38.69 -9.21
C ARG A 64 -9.41 39.40 -10.54
#